data_AF-A0A953Z1I1-F1
#
_entry.id   AF-A0A953Z1I1-F1
#
_cell.length_a   1.000
_cell.length_b   1.000
_cell.length_c   1.000
_cell.angle_alpha   90.00
_cell.angle_beta   90.00
_cell.angle_gamma   90.00
#
_symmetry.space_group_name_H-M   'P 1'
#
loop_
_entity.id
_entity.type
_entity.pdbx_description
1 polymer ?
#
loop_
_entity_poly.entity_id
_entity_poly.type
_entity_poly.pdbx_seq_one_letter_code
_entity_poly.pdbx_strand_id
1 'polypeptide(L)'
;MEPRAYYPIPTVIEKTSRGERAYDIYSRLLEDRIVFIQGEIHNAMANAVMAQMLFLQKENKNQDIQVYINSPGGDVYAGLAIYDTMRYVQCDVSTVCIGMAASMGAVLLAAGTKGK
;
A
#
# COMPACT_ATOMS: atom_id res chain seq x y z
N MET A 1 16.57 8.42 -23.05
CA MET A 1 15.39 8.16 -22.21
C MET A 1 14.90 6.79 -22.63
N GLU A 2 15.05 5.76 -21.78
CA GLU A 2 14.51 4.45 -22.15
C GLU A 2 12.99 4.56 -22.33
N PRO A 3 12.41 3.92 -23.35
CA PRO A 3 10.97 3.88 -23.49
C PRO A 3 10.41 3.18 -22.25
N ARG A 4 9.53 3.87 -21.50
CA ARG A 4 8.74 3.22 -20.46
C ARG A 4 7.96 2.09 -21.14
N ALA A 5 8.41 0.85 -20.95
CA ALA A 5 7.67 -0.31 -21.39
C ALA A 5 6.28 -0.24 -20.75
N TYR A 6 5.24 -0.14 -21.59
CA TYR A 6 3.86 -0.19 -21.12
C TYR A 6 3.56 -1.63 -20.73
N TYR A 7 3.53 -1.89 -19.43
CA TYR A 7 3.05 -3.14 -18.88
C TYR A 7 1.56 -2.97 -18.54
N PRO A 8 0.63 -3.56 -19.33
CA PRO A 8 -0.79 -3.46 -19.03
C PRO A 8 -1.07 -4.08 -17.67
N ILE A 9 -1.92 -3.42 -16.87
CA ILE A 9 -2.36 -3.96 -15.58
C ILE A 9 -3.34 -5.11 -15.86
N PRO A 10 -3.04 -6.35 -15.43
CA PRO A 10 -3.92 -7.48 -15.68
C PRO A 10 -5.26 -7.35 -14.95
N THR A 11 -6.31 -7.88 -15.56
CA THR A 11 -7.63 -8.05 -14.94
C THR A 11 -7.76 -9.47 -14.39
N VAL A 12 -8.27 -9.59 -13.17
CA VAL A 12 -8.58 -10.83 -12.48
C VAL A 12 -10.10 -10.98 -12.40
N ILE A 13 -10.60 -12.19 -12.68
CA ILE A 13 -12.02 -12.54 -12.56
C ILE A 13 -12.17 -13.46 -11.34
N GLU A 14 -12.96 -13.02 -10.37
CA GLU A 14 -13.26 -13.79 -9.17
C GLU A 14 -14.69 -14.33 -9.22
N LYS A 15 -14.85 -15.64 -8.98
CA LYS A 15 -16.14 -16.30 -8.91
C LYS A 15 -16.67 -16.23 -7.48
N THR A 16 -17.73 -15.46 -7.28
CA THR A 16 -18.45 -15.37 -6.01
C THR A 16 -19.77 -16.12 -6.08
N SER A 17 -20.41 -16.35 -4.94
CA SER A 17 -21.76 -16.93 -4.88
C SER A 17 -22.84 -16.09 -5.58
N ARG A 18 -22.55 -14.82 -5.87
CA ARG A 18 -23.44 -13.87 -6.57
C ARG A 18 -23.08 -13.65 -8.03
N GLY A 19 -22.10 -14.37 -8.56
CA GLY A 19 -21.62 -14.26 -9.94
C GLY A 19 -20.14 -13.91 -10.05
N GLU A 20 -19.72 -13.50 -11.24
CA GLU A 20 -18.34 -13.12 -11.54
C GLU A 20 -18.12 -11.63 -11.31
N ARG A 21 -17.03 -11.28 -10.62
CA ARG A 21 -16.59 -9.89 -10.45
C ARG A 21 -15.19 -9.72 -11.03
N ALA A 22 -15.01 -8.66 -11.82
CA ALA A 22 -13.74 -8.34 -12.45
C ALA A 22 -13.06 -7.19 -11.69
N TYR A 23 -11.76 -7.34 -11.47
CA TYR A 23 -10.90 -6.37 -10.79
C TYR A 23 -9.59 -6.21 -11.56
N ASP A 24 -8.95 -5.05 -11.50
CA ASP A 24 -7.51 -5.04 -11.76
C ASP A 24 -6.76 -5.74 -10.60
N ILE A 25 -5.55 -6.23 -10.88
CA ILE A 25 -4.78 -7.00 -9.90
C ILE A 25 -4.52 -6.22 -8.59
N TYR A 26 -4.35 -4.89 -8.63
CA TYR A 26 -4.13 -4.10 -7.41
C TYR A 26 -5.41 -3.96 -6.59
N SER A 27 -6.54 -3.71 -7.25
CA SER A 27 -7.84 -3.71 -6.57
C SER A 27 -8.14 -5.06 -5.91
N ARG A 28 -7.78 -6.17 -6.56
CA ARG A 28 -7.95 -7.49 -5.95
C ARG A 28 -7.05 -7.72 -4.74
N LEU A 29 -5.79 -7.27 -4.81
CA LEU A 29 -4.85 -7.37 -3.68
C LEU A 29 -5.24 -6.45 -2.52
N LEU A 30 -5.88 -5.30 -2.80
CA LEU A 30 -6.43 -4.44 -1.75
C LEU A 30 -7.54 -5.13 -0.96
N GLU A 31 -8.37 -5.98 -1.59
CA GLU A 31 -9.35 -6.80 -0.86
C GLU A 31 -8.67 -7.79 0.10
N ASP A 32 -7.46 -8.27 -0.24
CA ASP A 32 -6.58 -9.05 0.65
C ASP A 32 -5.77 -8.18 1.63
N ARG A 33 -6.11 -6.88 1.72
CA ARG A 33 -5.52 -5.88 2.62
C ARG A 33 -4.05 -5.60 2.35
N ILE A 34 -3.64 -5.72 1.10
CA ILE A 34 -2.29 -5.41 0.62
C ILE A 34 -2.27 -4.00 0.02
N VAL A 35 -1.36 -3.17 0.52
CA VAL A 35 -1.12 -1.80 0.04
C VAL A 35 0.32 -1.70 -0.48
N PHE A 36 0.51 -1.11 -1.65
CA PHE A 36 1.84 -0.93 -2.24
C PHE A 36 2.33 0.50 -2.13
N ILE A 37 3.60 0.66 -1.74
CA ILE A 37 4.36 1.91 -1.83
C ILE A 37 5.50 1.66 -2.80
N GLN A 38 5.30 2.03 -4.07
CA GLN A 38 6.25 1.75 -5.15
C GLN A 38 6.70 3.04 -5.84
N GLY A 39 8.01 3.23 -5.94
CA GLY A 39 8.61 4.42 -6.55
C GLY A 39 8.75 5.59 -5.56
N GLU A 40 8.88 6.80 -6.11
CA GLU A 40 9.13 8.01 -5.33
C GLU A 40 7.90 8.42 -4.51
N ILE A 41 8.10 8.71 -3.22
CA ILE A 41 7.05 9.17 -2.33
C ILE A 41 6.73 10.64 -2.62
N HIS A 42 5.47 10.93 -2.94
CA HIS A 42 4.98 12.28 -3.22
C HIS A 42 3.52 12.43 -2.77
N ASN A 43 3.00 13.66 -2.74
CA ASN A 43 1.67 13.98 -2.20
C ASN A 43 0.53 13.11 -2.75
N ALA A 44 0.48 12.90 -4.08
CA ALA A 44 -0.57 12.07 -4.67
C ALA A 44 -0.50 10.58 -4.23
N MET A 45 0.70 10.03 -4.08
CA MET A 45 0.90 8.66 -3.56
C MET A 45 0.47 8.59 -2.10
N ALA A 46 0.91 9.55 -1.27
CA ALA A 46 0.54 9.60 0.13
C ALA A 46 -0.99 9.64 0.28
N ASN A 47 -1.67 10.50 -0.47
CA ASN A 47 -3.13 10.61 -0.41
C ASN A 47 -3.83 9.28 -0.80
N ALA A 48 -3.31 8.57 -1.81
CA ALA A 48 -3.83 7.26 -2.20
C ALA A 48 -3.60 6.18 -1.14
N VAL A 49 -2.40 6.12 -0.53
CA VAL A 49 -2.06 5.17 0.54
C VAL A 49 -2.92 5.44 1.78
N MET A 50 -3.10 6.71 2.15
CA MET A 50 -3.95 7.11 3.26
C MET A 50 -5.41 6.67 3.06
N ALA A 51 -5.97 6.94 1.87
CA ALA A 51 -7.33 6.52 1.53
C ALA A 51 -7.50 5.00 1.61
N GLN A 52 -6.52 4.22 1.12
CA GLN A 52 -6.53 2.76 1.22
C GLN A 52 -6.51 2.29 2.68
N MET A 53 -5.65 2.84 3.53
CA MET A 53 -5.58 2.45 4.95
C MET A 53 -6.87 2.77 5.72
N LEU A 54 -7.45 3.97 5.49
CA LEU A 54 -8.72 4.35 6.10
C LEU A 54 -9.88 3.47 5.63
N PHE A 55 -9.90 3.11 4.35
CA PHE A 55 -10.86 2.16 3.80
C PHE A 55 -10.73 0.77 4.47
N LEU A 56 -9.51 0.22 4.54
CA LEU A 56 -9.25 -1.07 5.15
C LEU A 56 -9.59 -1.11 6.65
N GLN A 57 -9.34 -0.01 7.38
CA GLN A 57 -9.78 0.13 8.76
C GLN A 57 -11.30 0.09 8.89
N LYS A 58 -12.02 0.81 8.01
CA LYS A 58 -13.49 0.83 8.02
C LYS A 58 -14.07 -0.57 7.79
N GLU A 59 -13.49 -1.34 6.86
CA GLU A 59 -13.93 -2.70 6.55
C GLU A 59 -13.70 -3.66 7.72
N ASN A 60 -12.49 -3.68 8.28
CA ASN A 60 -12.18 -4.46 9.47
C ASN A 60 -10.98 -3.89 10.23
N LYS A 61 -11.26 -3.22 11.34
CA LYS A 61 -10.25 -2.58 12.17
C LYS A 61 -9.34 -3.54 12.96
N ASN A 62 -9.75 -4.80 13.13
CA ASN A 62 -9.02 -5.81 13.90
C ASN A 62 -8.12 -6.69 13.02
N GLN A 63 -8.14 -6.48 11.69
CA GLN A 63 -7.36 -7.27 10.75
C GLN A 63 -6.17 -6.45 10.24
N ASP A 64 -5.01 -7.10 10.19
CA ASP A 64 -3.76 -6.49 9.79
C ASP A 64 -3.82 -5.91 8.36
N ILE A 65 -3.06 -4.86 8.11
CA ILE A 65 -2.79 -4.30 6.78
C ILE A 65 -1.35 -4.65 6.42
N GLN A 66 -1.12 -5.22 5.24
CA GLN A 66 0.22 -5.51 4.74
C GLN A 66 0.67 -4.41 3.78
N VAL A 67 1.77 -3.75 4.10
CA VAL A 67 2.35 -2.68 3.30
C VAL A 67 3.64 -3.17 2.64
N TYR A 68 3.62 -3.29 1.32
CA TYR A 68 4.75 -3.72 0.53
C TYR A 68 5.49 -2.49 -0.01
N ILE A 69 6.78 -2.37 0.31
CA ILE A 69 7.56 -1.16 0.07
C ILE A 69 8.69 -1.45 -0.91
N ASN A 70 8.68 -0.72 -2.03
CA ASN A 70 9.77 -0.64 -3.01
C ASN A 70 10.00 0.83 -3.40
N SER A 71 10.71 1.58 -2.56
CA SER A 71 10.84 3.02 -2.71
C SER A 71 12.27 3.52 -2.45
N PRO A 72 12.81 4.41 -3.31
CA PRO A 72 14.02 5.16 -3.00
C PRO A 72 13.80 6.27 -1.97
N GLY A 73 12.57 6.45 -1.48
CA GLY A 73 12.16 7.58 -0.64
C GLY A 73 11.44 8.66 -1.46
N GLY A 74 11.46 9.89 -0.97
CA GLY A 74 10.82 11.03 -1.63
C GLY A 74 10.56 12.17 -0.65
N ASP A 75 9.44 12.86 -0.85
CA ASP A 75 9.04 14.00 -0.04
C ASP A 75 8.79 13.60 1.42
N VAL A 76 9.38 14.37 2.34
CA VAL A 76 9.34 14.09 3.78
C VAL A 76 7.94 14.29 4.34
N TYR A 77 7.21 15.33 3.94
CA TYR A 77 5.87 15.60 4.46
C TYR A 77 4.85 14.58 3.95
N ALA A 78 4.96 14.18 2.68
CA ALA A 78 4.18 13.09 2.11
C ALA A 78 4.45 11.77 2.85
N GLY A 79 5.72 11.47 3.11
CA GLY A 79 6.10 10.30 3.91
C GLY A 79 5.57 10.36 5.35
N LEU A 80 5.62 11.53 6.00
CA LEU A 80 5.07 11.72 7.35
C LEU A 80 3.55 11.57 7.38
N ALA A 81 2.84 12.02 6.34
CA ALA A 81 1.39 11.80 6.24
C ALA A 81 1.02 10.31 6.18
N ILE A 82 1.81 9.50 5.45
CA ILE A 82 1.66 8.04 5.45
C ILE A 82 1.99 7.47 6.83
N TYR A 83 3.12 7.88 7.41
CA TYR A 83 3.58 7.42 8.74
C TYR A 83 2.51 7.67 9.81
N ASP A 84 2.01 8.90 9.91
CA ASP A 84 1.00 9.28 10.90
C ASP A 84 -0.30 8.51 10.68
N THR A 85 -0.65 8.20 9.42
CA THR A 85 -1.82 7.35 9.12
C THR A 85 -1.61 5.92 9.57
N MET A 86 -0.42 5.34 9.38
CA MET A 86 -0.09 4.00 9.91
C MET A 86 -0.20 3.95 11.44
N ARG A 87 0.11 5.07 12.13
CA ARG A 87 -0.04 5.18 13.59
C ARG A 87 -1.48 5.48 14.04
N TYR A 88 -2.27 6.12 13.18
CA TYR A 88 -3.65 6.52 13.46
C TYR A 88 -4.63 5.36 13.33
N VAL A 89 -4.45 4.49 12.33
CA VAL A 89 -5.36 3.35 12.14
C VAL A 89 -5.25 2.35 13.30
N GLN A 90 -6.38 1.76 13.68
CA GLN A 90 -6.47 0.71 14.71
C GLN A 90 -5.92 -0.64 14.24
N CYS A 91 -5.80 -0.83 12.92
CA CYS A 91 -5.22 -2.03 12.34
C CYS A 91 -3.73 -2.11 12.66
N ASP A 92 -3.24 -3.31 12.96
CA ASP A 92 -1.80 -3.55 12.94
C ASP A 92 -1.29 -3.44 11.49
N VAL A 93 -0.13 -2.82 11.31
CA VAL A 93 0.47 -2.62 9.99
C VAL A 93 1.75 -3.45 9.88
N SER A 94 1.73 -4.50 9.07
CA SER A 94 2.93 -5.25 8.71
C SER A 94 3.60 -4.61 7.51
N THR A 95 4.92 -4.52 7.52
CA THR A 95 5.70 -3.87 6.45
C THR A 95 6.72 -4.84 5.87
N VAL A 96 6.72 -4.99 4.54
CA VAL A 96 7.61 -5.89 3.82
C VAL A 96 8.41 -5.09 2.78
N CYS A 97 9.73 -5.17 2.85
CA CYS A 97 10.61 -4.60 1.83
C CYS A 97 10.69 -5.55 0.63
N ILE A 98 10.33 -5.07 -0.57
CA ILE A 98 10.43 -5.82 -1.82
C ILE A 98 11.24 -5.03 -2.85
N GLY A 99 12.54 -5.28 -2.89
CA GLY A 99 13.47 -4.51 -3.71
C GLY A 99 14.29 -3.57 -2.83
N MET A 100 13.86 -2.31 -2.70
CA MET A 100 14.56 -1.33 -1.86
C MET A 100 13.63 -0.51 -0.97
N ALA A 101 14.12 -0.11 0.19
CA ALA A 101 13.49 0.89 1.04
C ALA A 101 14.57 1.86 1.53
N ALA A 102 14.66 3.04 0.92
CA ALA A 102 15.63 4.08 1.25
C ALA A 102 14.95 5.37 1.68
N SER A 103 15.64 6.20 2.48
CA SER A 103 15.12 7.49 2.99
C SER A 103 13.72 7.31 3.63
N MET A 104 12.70 8.07 3.21
CA MET A 104 11.34 7.90 3.72
C MET A 104 10.77 6.49 3.51
N GLY A 105 11.20 5.75 2.48
CA GLY A 105 10.85 4.34 2.34
C GLY A 105 11.38 3.49 3.50
N ALA A 106 12.60 3.76 3.97
CA ALA A 106 13.18 3.08 5.14
C ALA A 106 12.48 3.45 6.44
N VAL A 107 12.08 4.71 6.60
CA VAL A 107 11.31 5.19 7.75
C VAL A 107 9.95 4.47 7.81
N LEU A 108 9.24 4.40 6.69
CA LEU A 108 7.95 3.70 6.62
C LEU A 108 8.10 2.19 6.84
N LEU A 109 9.17 1.58 6.33
CA LEU A 109 9.49 0.18 6.63
C LEU A 109 9.72 -0.05 8.13
N ALA A 110 10.38 0.88 8.81
CA ALA A 110 10.60 0.79 10.26
C ALA A 110 9.35 1.13 11.11
N ALA A 111 8.31 1.70 10.49
CA ALA A 111 7.10 2.15 11.17
C ALA A 111 6.03 1.06 11.37
N GLY A 112 6.28 -0.16 10.86
CA GLY A 112 5.40 -1.31 11.06
C GLY A 112 5.17 -1.63 12.54
N THR A 113 4.04 -2.26 12.83
CA THR A 113 3.72 -2.74 14.18
C THR A 113 4.77 -3.75 14.63
N LYS A 114 5.33 -3.54 15.82
CA LYS A 114 6.31 -4.44 16.42
C LYS A 114 5.75 -5.87 16.54
N GLY A 115 6.46 -6.84 15.97
CA GLY A 115 6.09 -8.25 16.01
C GLY A 115 5.13 -8.69 14.90
N LYS A 116 4.88 -7.83 13.92
CA LYS A 116 4.16 -8.11 12.68
C LYS A 116 5.08 -8.03 11.47
#